data_AF-A0A9D6J6S7-F1
#
_entry.id   AF-A0A9D6J6S7-F1
#
_cell.length_a   1.000
_cell.length_b   1.000
_cell.length_c   1.000
_cell.angle_alpha   90.00
_cell.angle_beta   90.00
_cell.angle_gamma   90.00
#
_symmetry.space_group_name_H-M   'P 1'
#
loop_
_entity.id
_entity.type
_entity.pdbx_description
1 polymer ?
#
loop_
_entity_poly.entity_id
_entity_poly.type
_entity_poly.pdbx_seq_one_letter_code
_entity_poly.pdbx_strand_id
1 'polypeptide(L)'
;MEITKKSRVDIIDTTLQKQFELRVFRYLLLLFFLAVIYEQGFPEFFKNEPVFPFSPKYNSPVISPFPAKSIKKLILSLSRLRTEFPMLAVQMKRFENEVRKTALEKVDSDKSSSNNRELVVTLQSMWEFFHLPTWEDPKSFNEVNQEILTILNFLKIPPPTTENSIPPLNFGPRPLGEMNPPNRNLFQYIEK
;
A
#
# COMPACT_ATOMS: atom_id res chain seq x y z
N MET A 1 57.89 32.81 -28.79
CA MET A 1 56.55 32.61 -28.20
C MET A 1 56.73 32.41 -26.71
N GLU A 2 56.63 33.47 -25.94
CA GLU A 2 56.67 33.38 -24.48
C GLU A 2 55.32 32.83 -23.99
N ILE A 3 55.35 31.64 -23.39
CA ILE A 3 54.20 31.09 -22.69
C ILE A 3 54.19 31.76 -21.31
N THR A 4 53.37 32.80 -21.15
CA THR A 4 53.14 33.46 -19.86
C THR A 4 52.69 32.43 -18.83
N LYS A 5 53.54 32.22 -17.82
CA LYS A 5 53.36 31.24 -16.75
C LYS A 5 52.23 31.70 -15.83
N LYS A 6 51.06 31.05 -15.93
CA LYS A 6 49.84 31.38 -15.17
C LYS A 6 50.15 31.38 -13.66
N SER A 7 49.90 32.51 -13.00
CA SER A 7 50.14 32.67 -11.56
C SER A 7 49.22 31.75 -10.77
N ARG A 8 49.71 31.19 -9.65
CA ARG A 8 48.89 30.33 -8.77
C ARG A 8 47.64 31.04 -8.24
N VAL A 9 47.70 32.37 -8.12
CA VAL A 9 46.58 33.20 -7.68
C VAL A 9 45.45 33.19 -8.72
N ASP A 10 45.78 33.34 -10.01
CA ASP A 10 44.80 33.30 -11.11
C ASP A 10 44.14 31.93 -11.26
N ILE A 11 44.85 30.86 -10.90
CA ILE A 11 44.31 29.48 -10.91
C ILE A 11 43.28 29.32 -9.78
N ILE A 12 43.54 29.88 -8.60
CA ILE A 12 42.63 29.79 -7.45
C ILE A 12 41.36 30.62 -7.72
N ASP A 13 41.50 31.84 -8.25
CA ASP A 13 40.36 32.71 -8.53
C ASP A 13 39.41 32.11 -9.59
N THR A 14 39.99 31.53 -10.65
CA THR A 14 39.20 30.83 -11.67
C THR A 14 38.54 29.55 -11.16
N THR A 15 39.09 28.88 -10.14
CA THR A 15 38.43 27.71 -9.52
C THR A 15 37.27 28.09 -8.61
N LEU A 16 37.41 29.15 -7.82
CA LEU A 16 36.34 29.66 -6.96
C LEU A 16 35.18 30.22 -7.79
N GLN A 17 35.49 30.94 -8.87
CA GLN A 17 34.49 31.44 -9.81
C GLN A 17 33.69 30.30 -10.46
N LYS A 18 34.36 29.24 -10.92
CA LYS A 18 33.69 28.04 -11.47
C LYS A 18 32.79 27.34 -10.44
N GLN A 19 33.20 27.26 -9.17
CA GLN A 19 32.37 26.67 -8.13
C GLN A 19 31.13 27.51 -7.83
N PHE A 20 31.25 28.83 -7.87
CA PHE A 20 30.12 29.74 -7.71
C PHE A 20 29.14 29.61 -8.89
N GLU A 21 29.65 29.59 -10.13
CA GLU A 21 28.85 29.36 -11.33
C GLU A 21 28.10 28.03 -11.28
N LEU A 22 28.76 26.93 -10.89
CA LEU A 22 28.11 25.63 -10.74
C LEU A 22 27.03 25.65 -9.66
N ARG A 23 27.25 26.38 -8.56
CA ARG A 23 26.27 26.50 -7.48
C ARG A 23 25.05 27.29 -7.93
N VAL A 24 25.25 28.43 -8.59
CA VAL A 24 24.17 29.25 -9.15
C VAL A 24 23.39 28.45 -10.21
N PHE A 25 24.09 27.73 -11.09
CA PHE A 25 23.46 26.90 -12.10
C PHE A 25 22.58 25.80 -11.47
N ARG A 26 23.05 25.13 -10.41
CA ARG A 26 22.24 24.13 -9.68
C ARG A 26 20.96 24.73 -9.11
N TYR A 27 21.02 25.90 -8.49
CA TYR A 27 19.83 26.57 -7.97
C TYR A 27 18.88 27.00 -9.07
N LEU A 28 19.40 27.51 -10.18
CA LEU A 28 18.60 27.91 -11.34
C LEU A 28 17.89 26.71 -11.98
N LEU A 29 18.55 25.56 -12.02
CA LEU A 29 18.00 24.29 -12.53
C LEU A 29 16.88 23.75 -11.60
N LEU A 30 17.07 23.87 -10.29
CA LEU A 30 16.04 23.51 -9.30
C LEU A 30 14.82 24.42 -9.45
N LEU A 31 15.04 25.72 -9.62
CA LEU A 31 13.98 26.71 -9.83
C LEU A 31 13.23 26.49 -11.15
N PHE A 32 13.95 26.09 -12.21
CA PHE A 32 13.36 25.69 -13.48
C PHE A 32 12.46 24.46 -13.33
N PHE A 33 12.89 23.41 -12.63
CA PHE A 33 12.03 22.26 -12.36
C PHE A 33 10.79 22.64 -11.54
N LEU A 34 10.94 23.49 -10.53
CA LEU A 34 9.80 24.00 -9.76
C LEU A 34 8.81 24.76 -10.64
N ALA A 35 9.30 25.59 -11.56
CA ALA A 35 8.47 26.35 -12.48
C ALA A 35 7.70 25.43 -13.44
N VAL A 36 8.37 24.41 -14.00
CA VAL A 36 7.72 23.40 -14.86
C VAL A 36 6.63 22.63 -14.11
N ILE A 37 6.92 22.23 -12.87
CA ILE A 37 5.94 21.51 -12.03
C ILE A 37 4.76 22.43 -11.66
N TYR A 38 5.02 23.71 -11.40
CA TYR A 38 3.97 24.70 -11.10
C TYR A 38 3.07 24.94 -12.31
N GLU A 39 3.63 25.05 -13.51
CA GLU A 39 2.89 25.33 -14.74
C GLU A 39 2.07 24.11 -15.23
N GLN A 40 2.61 22.89 -15.13
CA GLN A 40 1.93 21.68 -15.59
C GLN A 40 1.02 21.01 -14.55
N GLY A 41 0.99 21.55 -13.32
CA GLY A 41 0.23 20.97 -12.22
C GLY A 41 0.85 19.68 -11.68
N PHE A 42 0.98 19.61 -10.34
CA PHE A 42 1.48 18.43 -9.62
C PHE A 42 0.80 17.08 -9.97
N PRO A 43 -0.51 16.97 -10.30
CA PRO A 43 -1.14 15.66 -10.45
C PRO A 43 -0.91 14.97 -11.81
N GLU A 44 -0.51 15.69 -12.87
CA GLU A 44 -0.31 15.08 -14.20
C GLU A 44 1.09 14.49 -14.39
N PHE A 45 2.11 15.11 -13.80
CA PHE A 45 3.50 14.65 -13.90
C PHE A 45 3.76 13.33 -13.15
N PHE A 46 3.02 13.04 -12.07
CA PHE A 46 3.08 11.77 -11.33
C PHE A 46 2.03 10.74 -11.76
N LYS A 47 1.04 11.13 -12.57
CA LYS A 47 0.06 10.18 -13.12
C LYS A 47 0.67 9.26 -14.17
N ASN A 48 1.72 9.73 -14.83
CA ASN A 48 2.49 8.96 -15.79
C ASN A 48 3.83 8.60 -15.15
N GLU A 49 3.89 7.49 -14.41
CA GLU A 49 5.17 6.90 -14.02
C GLU A 49 6.08 6.82 -15.27
N PRO A 50 7.33 7.28 -15.20
CA PRO A 50 8.25 7.13 -16.32
C PRO A 50 8.40 5.65 -16.63
N VAL A 51 7.91 5.23 -17.79
CA VAL A 51 8.16 3.91 -18.34
C VAL A 51 9.64 3.88 -18.72
N PHE A 52 10.48 3.48 -17.76
CA PHE A 52 11.86 3.16 -18.04
C PHE A 52 11.90 2.06 -19.11
N PRO A 53 12.73 2.19 -20.17
CA PRO A 53 12.91 1.15 -21.16
C PRO A 53 13.76 0.02 -20.54
N PHE A 54 13.18 -0.71 -19.59
CA PHE A 54 13.74 -1.98 -19.16
C PHE A 54 13.44 -3.02 -20.25
N SER A 55 14.50 -3.64 -20.75
CA SER A 55 14.50 -4.74 -21.72
C SER A 55 13.36 -5.74 -21.45
N PRO A 56 12.40 -5.94 -22.37
CA PRO A 56 11.17 -6.72 -22.12
C PRO A 56 11.39 -8.24 -22.21
N LYS A 57 12.57 -8.74 -21.87
CA LYS A 57 12.91 -10.18 -21.99
C LYS A 57 13.03 -10.94 -20.67
N TYR A 58 13.00 -10.28 -19.53
CA TYR A 58 12.96 -10.94 -18.23
C TYR A 58 12.04 -10.14 -17.30
N ASN A 59 10.92 -10.75 -16.89
CA ASN A 59 9.98 -10.25 -15.86
C ASN A 59 8.79 -9.39 -16.31
N SER A 60 8.30 -9.49 -17.55
CA SER A 60 6.86 -9.30 -17.74
C SER A 60 6.17 -10.52 -17.12
N PRO A 61 5.36 -10.38 -16.05
CA PRO A 61 4.55 -11.50 -15.61
C PRO A 61 3.64 -11.83 -16.79
N VAL A 62 3.88 -13.00 -17.40
CA VAL A 62 2.94 -13.65 -18.31
C VAL A 62 1.57 -13.43 -17.69
N ILE A 63 0.75 -12.60 -18.35
CA ILE A 63 -0.57 -12.21 -17.85
C ILE A 63 -1.35 -13.50 -17.73
N SER A 64 -1.37 -14.04 -16.51
CA SER A 64 -2.00 -15.31 -16.22
C SER A 64 -3.48 -15.16 -16.56
N PRO A 65 -4.07 -16.04 -17.39
CA PRO A 65 -5.41 -15.86 -17.90
C PRO A 65 -6.41 -15.83 -16.75
N PHE A 66 -7.15 -14.73 -16.57
CA PHE A 66 -7.99 -14.48 -15.39
C PHE A 66 -8.70 -15.73 -14.84
N PRO A 67 -8.58 -16.06 -13.53
CA PRO A 67 -9.07 -17.32 -12.97
C PRO A 67 -10.59 -17.28 -12.73
N ALA A 68 -11.37 -17.21 -13.81
CA ALA A 68 -12.82 -17.05 -13.77
C ALA A 68 -13.54 -18.16 -12.99
N LYS A 69 -13.00 -19.40 -13.02
CA LYS A 69 -13.55 -20.53 -12.25
C LYS A 69 -13.35 -20.34 -10.75
N SER A 70 -12.15 -20.01 -10.30
CA SER A 70 -11.84 -19.77 -8.87
C SER A 70 -12.58 -18.56 -8.33
N ILE A 71 -12.75 -17.52 -9.14
CA ILE A 71 -13.50 -16.31 -8.74
C ILE A 71 -15.00 -16.61 -8.58
N LYS A 72 -15.59 -17.42 -9.47
CA LYS A 72 -16.97 -17.90 -9.28
C LYS A 72 -17.13 -18.73 -8.01
N LYS A 73 -16.16 -19.60 -7.70
CA LYS A 73 -16.16 -20.37 -6.45
C LYS A 73 -16.04 -19.48 -5.22
N LEU A 74 -15.16 -18.48 -5.26
CA LEU A 74 -15.00 -17.48 -4.19
C LEU A 74 -16.32 -16.72 -3.92
N ILE A 75 -17.03 -16.30 -4.97
CA ILE A 75 -18.33 -15.64 -4.83
C ILE A 75 -19.37 -16.59 -4.17
N LEU A 76 -19.37 -17.86 -4.55
CA LEU A 76 -20.26 -18.85 -3.96
C LEU A 76 -19.93 -19.12 -2.48
N SER A 77 -18.67 -19.28 -2.12
CA SER A 77 -18.26 -19.50 -0.74
C SER A 77 -18.55 -18.28 0.15
N LEU A 78 -18.37 -17.06 -0.36
CA LEU A 78 -18.81 -15.84 0.34
C LEU A 78 -20.33 -15.79 0.55
N SER A 79 -21.11 -16.24 -0.45
CA SER A 79 -22.57 -16.30 -0.30
C SER A 79 -23.02 -17.31 0.76
N ARG A 80 -22.29 -18.42 0.92
CA ARG A 80 -22.53 -19.42 1.97
C ARG A 80 -22.17 -18.88 3.35
N LEU A 81 -20.99 -18.27 3.49
CA LEU A 81 -20.61 -17.57 4.73
C LEU A 81 -21.61 -16.49 5.12
N ARG A 82 -22.18 -15.78 4.14
CA ARG A 82 -23.25 -14.80 4.42
C ARG A 82 -24.49 -15.45 5.04
N THR A 83 -24.85 -16.66 4.62
CA THR A 83 -26.00 -17.39 5.19
C THR A 83 -25.69 -17.99 6.56
N GLU A 84 -24.45 -18.44 6.78
CA GLU A 84 -24.00 -19.03 8.05
C GLU A 84 -23.76 -17.96 9.12
N PHE A 85 -23.23 -16.80 8.73
CA PHE A 85 -22.88 -15.70 9.62
C PHE A 85 -23.64 -14.42 9.24
N PRO A 86 -24.93 -14.29 9.61
CA PRO A 86 -25.74 -13.13 9.24
C PRO A 86 -25.18 -11.80 9.79
N MET A 87 -24.46 -11.84 10.93
CA MET A 87 -23.78 -10.68 11.50
C MET A 87 -22.71 -10.08 10.56
N LEU A 88 -22.12 -10.91 9.69
CA LEU A 88 -21.09 -10.50 8.73
C LEU A 88 -21.65 -10.23 7.34
N ALA A 89 -22.97 -10.32 7.17
CA ALA A 89 -23.59 -10.33 5.84
C ALA A 89 -23.31 -9.07 5.02
N VAL A 90 -23.23 -7.91 5.68
CA VAL A 90 -22.89 -6.63 5.04
C VAL A 90 -21.46 -6.65 4.51
N GLN A 91 -20.51 -7.14 5.30
CA GLN A 91 -19.11 -7.22 4.93
C GLN A 91 -18.89 -8.26 3.81
N MET A 92 -19.51 -9.44 3.92
CA MET A 92 -19.45 -10.47 2.87
C MET A 92 -20.04 -9.98 1.55
N LYS A 93 -21.17 -9.24 1.61
CA LYS A 93 -21.79 -8.65 0.41
C LYS A 93 -20.92 -7.58 -0.22
N ARG A 94 -20.22 -6.77 0.59
CA ARG A 94 -19.25 -5.80 0.09
C ARG A 94 -18.12 -6.49 -0.68
N PHE A 95 -17.51 -7.50 -0.08
CA PHE A 95 -16.45 -8.27 -0.73
C PHE A 95 -16.94 -8.98 -2.00
N GLU A 96 -18.13 -9.58 -1.97
CA GLU A 96 -18.78 -10.18 -3.14
C GLU A 96 -18.92 -9.18 -4.30
N ASN A 97 -19.35 -7.95 -4.01
CA ASN A 97 -19.51 -6.90 -5.01
C ASN A 97 -18.17 -6.42 -5.58
N GLU A 98 -17.15 -6.24 -4.75
CA GLU A 98 -15.81 -5.82 -5.18
C GLU A 98 -15.16 -6.89 -6.08
N VAL A 99 -15.28 -8.17 -5.72
CA VAL A 99 -14.80 -9.29 -6.55
C VAL A 99 -15.60 -9.42 -7.86
N ARG A 100 -16.92 -9.17 -7.84
CA ARG A 100 -17.73 -9.16 -9.07
C ARG A 100 -17.39 -8.01 -10.00
N LYS A 101 -17.14 -6.82 -9.45
CA LYS A 101 -16.77 -5.63 -10.22
C LYS A 101 -15.49 -5.87 -11.02
N THR A 102 -14.45 -6.38 -10.35
CA THR A 102 -13.17 -6.70 -11.00
C THR A 102 -13.29 -7.82 -12.04
N ALA A 103 -14.24 -8.74 -11.88
CA ALA A 103 -14.53 -9.78 -12.86
C ALA A 103 -15.29 -9.28 -14.11
N LEU A 104 -16.21 -8.32 -13.94
CA LEU A 104 -16.99 -7.74 -15.04
C LEU A 104 -16.18 -6.73 -15.85
N GLU A 105 -15.39 -5.87 -15.20
CA GLU A 105 -14.58 -4.82 -15.86
C GLU A 105 -13.44 -5.39 -16.75
N LYS A 106 -13.10 -6.67 -16.58
CA LYS A 106 -12.15 -7.38 -17.45
C LYS A 106 -12.75 -7.84 -18.78
N VAL A 107 -14.06 -7.97 -18.88
CA VAL A 107 -14.72 -8.36 -20.14
C VAL A 107 -14.68 -7.21 -21.14
N ASP A 108 -14.65 -5.97 -20.65
CA ASP A 108 -14.84 -4.76 -21.47
C ASP A 108 -13.57 -3.96 -21.76
N SER A 109 -12.38 -4.34 -21.27
CA SER A 109 -11.17 -3.52 -21.51
C SER A 109 -9.84 -4.28 -21.63
N ASP A 110 -8.98 -3.78 -22.52
CA ASP A 110 -7.54 -4.10 -22.63
C ASP A 110 -6.71 -3.73 -21.36
N LYS A 111 -7.36 -3.20 -20.31
CA LYS A 111 -6.74 -2.77 -19.04
C LYS A 111 -6.59 -3.91 -18.03
N SER A 112 -6.19 -5.10 -18.50
CA SER A 112 -6.06 -6.31 -17.68
C SER A 112 -5.11 -6.14 -16.47
N SER A 113 -4.13 -5.24 -16.56
CA SER A 113 -3.15 -4.96 -15.50
C SER A 113 -3.71 -4.17 -14.32
N SER A 114 -4.58 -3.17 -14.56
CA SER A 114 -5.20 -2.36 -13.49
C SER A 114 -6.17 -3.20 -12.66
N ASN A 115 -7.01 -4.00 -13.34
CA ASN A 115 -8.02 -4.82 -12.69
C ASN A 115 -7.41 -5.92 -11.82
N ASN A 116 -6.22 -6.43 -12.20
CA ASN A 116 -5.47 -7.37 -11.36
C ASN A 116 -4.97 -6.72 -10.07
N ARG A 117 -4.54 -5.45 -10.10
CA ARG A 117 -4.10 -4.74 -8.89
C ARG A 117 -5.25 -4.53 -7.91
N GLU A 118 -6.40 -4.08 -8.40
CA GLU A 118 -7.60 -3.90 -7.56
C GLU A 118 -8.06 -5.22 -6.94
N LEU A 119 -8.11 -6.30 -7.73
CA LEU A 119 -8.45 -7.62 -7.21
C LEU A 119 -7.50 -8.08 -6.10
N VAL A 120 -6.20 -7.80 -6.23
CA VAL A 120 -5.20 -8.18 -5.22
C VAL A 120 -5.41 -7.42 -3.93
N VAL A 121 -5.69 -6.12 -4.00
CA VAL A 121 -6.02 -5.31 -2.82
C VAL A 121 -7.28 -5.84 -2.14
N THR A 122 -8.32 -6.17 -2.90
CA THR A 122 -9.54 -6.79 -2.34
C THR A 122 -9.20 -8.12 -1.65
N LEU A 123 -8.46 -9.02 -2.31
CA LEU A 123 -8.07 -10.32 -1.75
C LEU A 123 -7.22 -10.20 -0.49
N GLN A 124 -6.32 -9.21 -0.42
CA GLN A 124 -5.53 -8.92 0.78
C GLN A 124 -6.43 -8.42 1.91
N SER A 125 -7.36 -7.50 1.65
CA SER A 125 -8.29 -7.01 2.68
C SER A 125 -9.20 -8.13 3.21
N MET A 126 -9.60 -9.08 2.35
CA MET A 126 -10.36 -10.26 2.76
C MET A 126 -9.51 -11.19 3.61
N TRP A 127 -8.26 -11.43 3.21
CA TRP A 127 -7.33 -12.25 3.97
C TRP A 127 -7.11 -11.71 5.38
N GLU A 128 -6.84 -10.40 5.51
CA GLU A 128 -6.70 -9.74 6.80
C GLU A 128 -7.96 -9.89 7.66
N PHE A 129 -9.14 -9.67 7.06
CA PHE A 129 -10.41 -9.83 7.74
C PHE A 129 -10.61 -11.24 8.29
N PHE A 130 -10.37 -12.29 7.49
CA PHE A 130 -10.57 -13.68 7.92
C PHE A 130 -9.53 -14.20 8.92
N HIS A 131 -8.38 -13.52 9.05
CA HIS A 131 -7.32 -13.88 9.99
C HIS A 131 -7.26 -12.99 11.23
N LEU A 132 -8.29 -12.17 11.48
CA LEU A 132 -8.38 -11.40 12.72
C LEU A 132 -8.42 -12.35 13.94
N PRO A 133 -7.68 -12.05 15.02
CA PRO A 133 -7.64 -12.90 16.22
C PRO A 133 -8.97 -12.92 17.00
N THR A 134 -9.94 -12.12 16.58
CA THR A 134 -11.27 -12.00 17.19
C THR A 134 -12.22 -13.13 16.79
N TRP A 135 -11.85 -13.99 15.84
CA TRP A 135 -12.70 -15.10 15.41
C TRP A 135 -12.65 -16.28 16.38
N GLU A 136 -13.83 -16.72 16.85
CA GLU A 136 -13.95 -17.88 17.75
C GLU A 136 -13.56 -19.21 17.06
N ASP A 137 -13.96 -19.39 15.80
CA ASP A 137 -13.55 -20.54 14.98
C ASP A 137 -12.98 -20.09 13.61
N PRO A 138 -11.65 -19.96 13.47
CA PRO A 138 -11.03 -19.59 12.20
C PRO A 138 -11.19 -20.69 11.13
N LYS A 139 -11.57 -21.93 11.50
CA LYS A 139 -11.71 -23.03 10.53
C LYS A 139 -12.92 -22.85 9.62
N SER A 140 -13.95 -22.12 10.07
CA SER A 140 -15.14 -21.83 9.25
C SER A 140 -14.79 -21.06 7.97
N PHE A 141 -13.66 -20.34 7.94
CA PHE A 141 -13.21 -19.55 6.79
C PHE A 141 -12.24 -20.29 5.86
N ASN A 142 -11.90 -21.56 6.14
CA ASN A 142 -10.90 -22.32 5.37
C ASN A 142 -11.24 -22.44 3.89
N GLU A 143 -12.52 -22.66 3.53
CA GLU A 143 -12.93 -22.78 2.12
C GLU A 143 -12.64 -21.47 1.36
N VAL A 144 -12.91 -20.31 1.98
CA VAL A 144 -12.62 -19.00 1.40
C VAL A 144 -11.13 -18.74 1.35
N ASN A 145 -10.39 -19.04 2.41
CA ASN A 145 -8.94 -18.87 2.46
C ASN A 145 -8.22 -19.69 1.39
N GLN A 146 -8.65 -20.93 1.14
CA GLN A 146 -8.08 -21.78 0.08
C GLN A 146 -8.34 -21.20 -1.32
N GLU A 147 -9.53 -20.67 -1.58
CA GLU A 147 -9.84 -20.04 -2.87
C GLU A 147 -9.07 -18.72 -3.05
N ILE A 148 -8.89 -17.92 -1.98
CA ILE A 148 -8.03 -16.72 -2.00
C ILE A 148 -6.59 -17.10 -2.36
N LEU A 149 -6.01 -18.11 -1.68
CA LEU A 149 -4.66 -18.60 -1.98
C LEU A 149 -4.54 -19.13 -3.41
N THR A 150 -5.56 -19.84 -3.90
CA THR A 150 -5.59 -20.35 -5.27
C THR A 150 -5.53 -19.20 -6.29
N ILE A 151 -6.27 -18.12 -6.05
CA ILE A 151 -6.27 -16.94 -6.91
C ILE A 151 -4.91 -16.20 -6.82
N LEU A 152 -4.37 -16.02 -5.61
CA LEU A 152 -3.06 -15.37 -5.42
C LEU A 152 -1.91 -16.16 -6.08
N ASN A 153 -1.89 -17.48 -5.93
CA ASN A 153 -0.95 -18.37 -6.60
C ASN A 153 -1.07 -18.28 -8.11
N PHE A 154 -2.29 -18.23 -8.63
CA PHE A 154 -2.55 -18.08 -10.05
C PHE A 154 -2.04 -16.73 -10.59
N LEU A 155 -2.13 -15.67 -9.79
CA LEU A 155 -1.59 -14.35 -10.09
C LEU A 155 -0.08 -14.22 -9.80
N LYS A 156 0.57 -15.28 -9.31
CA LYS A 156 2.00 -15.30 -8.90
C LYS A 156 2.34 -14.24 -7.83
N ILE A 157 1.39 -13.97 -6.95
CA ILE A 157 1.56 -13.01 -5.85
C ILE A 157 1.76 -13.80 -4.56
N PRO A 158 2.81 -13.50 -3.78
CA PRO A 158 3.02 -14.18 -2.51
C PRO A 158 1.82 -13.94 -1.59
N PRO A 159 1.39 -14.96 -0.82
CA PRO A 159 0.32 -14.77 0.14
C PRO A 159 0.73 -13.69 1.16
N PRO A 160 -0.19 -12.81 1.56
CA PRO A 160 0.10 -11.82 2.59
C PRO A 160 0.51 -12.54 3.88
N THR A 161 1.73 -12.27 4.34
CA THR A 161 2.25 -12.83 5.59
C THR A 161 1.46 -12.24 6.75
N THR A 162 0.75 -13.08 7.50
CA THR A 162 0.06 -12.73 8.75
C THR A 162 1.05 -12.50 9.91
N GLU A 163 2.20 -11.92 9.62
CA GLU A 163 3.27 -11.61 10.59
C GLU A 163 3.01 -10.34 11.41
N ASN A 164 1.88 -9.67 11.18
CA ASN A 164 1.36 -8.70 12.14
C ASN A 164 0.70 -9.43 13.32
N SER A 165 1.45 -10.32 13.99
CA SER A 165 1.13 -10.64 15.37
C SER A 165 1.34 -9.34 16.14
N ILE A 166 0.26 -8.60 16.35
CA ILE A 166 0.25 -7.48 17.29
C ILE A 166 0.85 -8.08 18.57
N PRO A 167 2.02 -7.59 19.05
CA PRO A 167 2.62 -8.17 20.23
C PRO A 167 1.56 -8.15 21.33
N PRO A 168 1.36 -9.25 22.07
CA PRO A 168 0.38 -9.27 23.14
C PRO A 168 0.62 -8.03 24.00
N LEU A 169 -0.45 -7.26 24.27
CA LEU A 169 -0.34 -6.19 25.25
C LEU A 169 0.20 -6.84 26.52
N ASN A 170 1.41 -6.45 26.94
CA ASN A 170 1.99 -6.91 28.19
C ASN A 170 1.11 -6.39 29.33
N PHE A 171 0.08 -7.14 29.69
CA PHE A 171 -0.60 -7.03 30.99
C PHE A 171 0.34 -7.62 32.04
N GLY A 172 1.50 -6.99 32.23
CA GLY A 172 2.26 -7.16 33.45
C GLY A 172 1.55 -6.40 34.58
N PRO A 173 1.64 -6.85 35.82
CA PRO A 173 1.33 -5.99 36.96
C PRO A 173 2.38 -4.88 36.97
N ARG A 174 2.16 -3.80 36.21
CA ARG A 174 2.80 -2.54 36.57
C ARG A 174 2.24 -2.22 37.96
N PRO A 175 3.07 -2.20 39.02
CA PRO A 175 2.61 -1.54 40.22
C PRO A 175 2.23 -0.14 39.77
N LEU A 176 0.96 0.22 39.98
CA LEU A 176 0.57 1.62 40.02
C LEU A 176 1.45 2.22 41.12
N GLY A 177 2.61 2.76 40.74
CA GLY A 177 3.47 3.47 41.68
C GLY A 177 2.59 4.48 42.40
N GLU A 178 2.75 4.59 43.72
CA GLU A 178 1.87 5.31 44.65
C GLU A 178 1.29 6.59 44.03
N MET A 179 0.15 6.46 43.34
CA MET A 179 -0.61 7.60 42.87
C MET A 179 -1.36 8.08 44.09
N ASN A 180 -0.88 9.16 44.68
CA ASN A 180 -1.66 9.92 45.65
C ASN A 180 -3.06 10.12 45.05
N PRO A 181 -4.12 9.61 45.69
CA PRO A 181 -5.46 9.78 45.15
C PRO A 181 -5.71 11.29 44.99
N PRO A 182 -6.23 11.75 43.83
CA PRO A 182 -6.61 13.14 43.69
C PRO A 182 -7.59 13.48 44.82
N ASN A 183 -7.31 14.54 45.56
CA ASN A 183 -8.01 14.99 46.76
C ASN A 183 -9.46 15.48 46.48
N ARG A 184 -10.06 15.03 45.39
CA ARG A 184 -11.37 15.44 44.90
C ARG A 184 -12.25 14.20 44.79
N ASN A 185 -13.08 14.02 45.82
CA ASN A 185 -14.02 12.90 45.90
C ASN A 185 -15.16 13.15 44.91
N LEU A 186 -15.07 12.57 43.70
CA LEU A 186 -16.06 12.76 42.62
C LEU A 186 -17.43 12.14 42.92
N PHE A 187 -17.57 11.43 44.06
CA PHE A 187 -18.79 10.72 44.46
C PHE A 187 -19.38 11.20 45.79
N GLN A 188 -18.99 12.37 46.29
CA GLN A 188 -19.71 12.96 47.43
C GLN A 188 -21.09 13.45 46.96
N TYR A 189 -22.11 12.64 47.25
CA TYR A 189 -23.51 13.07 47.24
C TYR A 189 -23.70 14.11 48.35
N ILE A 190 -24.06 15.33 47.98
CA ILE A 190 -24.54 16.34 48.93
C ILE A 190 -26.03 16.02 49.13
N GLU A 191 -26.37 15.33 50.22
CA GLU A 191 -27.75 15.27 50.68
C GLU A 191 -28.19 16.68 51.11
N LYS A 192 -29.34 17.12 50.60
CA LYS A 192 -30.00 18.36 50.97
C LYS A 192 -31.44 18.05 51.34
#